data_AF-A0A7S4P7J7-F1
#
_entry.id   AF-A0A7S4P7J7-F1
#
_cell.length_a   1.000
_cell.length_b   1.000
_cell.length_c   1.000
_cell.angle_alpha   90.00
_cell.angle_beta   90.00
_cell.angle_gamma   90.00
#
_symmetry.space_group_name_H-M   'P 1'
#
loop_
_entity.id
_entity.type
_entity.pdbx_description
1 polymer ?
#
loop_
_entity_poly.entity_id
_entity_poly.type
_entity_poly.pdbx_seq_one_letter_code
_entity_poly.pdbx_strand_id
1 'polypeptide(L)'
;EEDHEQQQGESKANPKEVEKLLQVLIMVLRKKNLRPRDVGVVTPYMAQVRLLKRSWHSLCARENLDQAEARELEIASVDNFQGREKELILFSAVRSNQRGMVGFLRDWRRLNVMLTRARRGLIVFGSPPPPPPSPFLLPPPPSKLCSRDRRTSSCGSS
;
A
#
# COMPACT_ATOMS: atom_id res chain seq x y z
N GLU A 1 7.58 -24.52 -23.55
CA GLU A 1 8.60 -23.47 -23.39
C GLU A 1 8.23 -22.64 -22.18
N GLU A 2 9.20 -22.48 -21.29
CA GLU A 2 9.05 -21.87 -19.96
C GLU A 2 9.29 -20.37 -20.06
N ASP A 3 8.25 -19.56 -19.78
CA ASP A 3 8.44 -18.12 -19.60
C ASP A 3 8.90 -17.84 -18.16
N HIS A 4 10.22 -17.87 -17.98
CA HIS A 4 10.90 -17.31 -16.81
C HIS A 4 10.84 -15.77 -16.84
N GLU A 5 9.72 -15.17 -16.43
CA GLU A 5 9.69 -13.75 -16.08
C GLU A 5 10.37 -13.55 -14.70
N GLN A 6 11.67 -13.26 -14.73
CA GLN A 6 12.39 -12.67 -13.59
C GLN A 6 11.86 -11.26 -13.32
N GLN A 7 10.90 -11.12 -12.40
CA GLN A 7 10.35 -9.81 -12.04
C GLN A 7 11.29 -9.07 -11.06
N GLN A 8 12.14 -8.22 -11.63
CA GLN A 8 12.99 -7.27 -10.91
C GLN A 8 12.12 -6.33 -10.05
N GLY A 9 12.30 -6.44 -8.73
CA GLY A 9 11.50 -5.74 -7.73
C GLY A 9 11.90 -4.28 -7.54
N GLU A 10 11.00 -3.36 -7.89
CA GLU A 10 10.99 -2.03 -7.26
C GLU A 10 10.58 -2.20 -5.79
N SER A 11 11.56 -2.11 -4.90
CA SER A 11 11.44 -2.26 -3.45
C SER A 11 10.58 -1.15 -2.83
N LYS A 12 9.25 -1.29 -2.90
CA LYS A 12 8.28 -0.35 -2.31
C LYS A 12 7.97 -0.71 -0.87
N ALA A 13 7.96 0.30 -0.01
CA ALA A 13 7.53 0.17 1.38
C ALA A 13 6.75 1.42 1.80
N ASN A 14 5.80 1.26 2.70
CA ASN A 14 4.99 2.33 3.27
C ASN A 14 5.10 2.27 4.80
N PRO A 15 5.98 3.09 5.40
CA PRO A 15 6.19 3.12 6.86
C PRO A 15 4.93 3.43 7.66
N LYS A 16 4.03 4.28 7.13
CA LYS A 16 2.77 4.63 7.81
C LYS A 16 1.83 3.43 7.91
N GLU A 17 1.74 2.63 6.85
CA GLU A 17 0.98 1.37 6.90
C GLU A 17 1.60 0.39 7.89
N VAL A 18 2.93 0.27 7.93
CA VAL A 18 3.63 -0.59 8.90
C VAL A 18 3.30 -0.18 10.34
N GLU A 19 3.36 1.12 10.64
CA GLU A 19 3.03 1.64 11.97
C GLU A 19 1.60 1.26 12.37
N LYS A 20 0.62 1.49 11.49
CA LYS A 20 -0.79 1.17 11.77
C LYS A 20 -1.04 -0.33 11.90
N LEU A 21 -0.40 -1.13 11.05
CA LEU A 21 -0.49 -2.59 11.11
C LEU A 21 0.03 -3.12 12.44
N LEU A 22 1.20 -2.65 12.88
CA LEU A 22 1.78 -3.06 14.14
C LEU A 22 0.98 -2.59 15.35
N GLN A 23 0.38 -1.39 15.30
CA GLN A 23 -0.55 -0.91 16.32
C GLN A 23 -1.74 -1.86 16.48
N VAL A 24 -2.38 -2.24 15.37
CA VAL A 24 -3.51 -3.19 15.38
C VAL A 24 -3.06 -4.57 15.87
N LEU A 25 -1.90 -5.06 15.43
CA LEU A 25 -1.36 -6.35 15.87
C LEU A 25 -1.20 -6.40 17.39
N ILE A 26 -0.56 -5.39 18.00
CA ILE A 26 -0.42 -5.32 19.46
C ILE A 26 -1.77 -5.26 20.17
N MET A 27 -2.71 -4.45 19.66
CA MET A 27 -4.05 -4.37 20.24
C MET A 27 -4.75 -5.73 20.24
N VAL A 28 -4.59 -6.51 19.17
CA VAL A 28 -5.16 -7.86 19.06
C VAL A 28 -4.48 -8.84 20.02
N LEU A 29 -3.15 -8.84 20.08
CA LEU A 29 -2.39 -9.74 20.97
C LEU A 29 -2.67 -9.44 22.45
N ARG A 30 -2.83 -8.16 22.83
CA ARG A 30 -3.16 -7.76 24.21
C ARG A 30 -4.52 -8.23 24.70
N LYS A 31 -5.47 -8.49 23.80
CA LYS A 31 -6.77 -9.09 24.17
C LYS A 31 -6.65 -10.57 24.59
N LYS A 32 -5.47 -11.19 24.45
CA LYS A 32 -5.14 -12.58 24.84
C LYS A 32 -6.00 -13.68 24.17
N ASN A 33 -6.76 -13.36 23.13
CA ASN A 33 -7.49 -14.33 22.30
C ASN A 33 -6.65 -14.91 21.15
N LEU A 34 -5.51 -14.29 20.85
CA LEU A 34 -4.64 -14.61 19.73
C LEU A 34 -3.19 -14.52 20.18
N ARG A 35 -2.37 -15.46 19.71
CA ARG A 35 -0.92 -15.44 19.84
C ARG A 35 -0.25 -15.08 18.52
N PRO A 36 1.02 -14.65 18.51
CA PRO A 36 1.78 -14.37 17.29
C PRO A 36 1.69 -15.49 16.23
N ARG A 37 1.76 -16.76 16.64
CA ARG A 37 1.61 -17.92 15.74
C ARG A 37 0.27 -18.01 15.01
N ASP A 38 -0.79 -17.45 15.60
CA ASP A 38 -2.15 -17.48 15.07
C ASP A 38 -2.37 -16.37 14.04
N VAL A 39 -1.41 -15.45 13.88
CA VAL A 39 -1.47 -14.30 12.99
C VAL A 39 -0.49 -14.46 11.83
N GLY A 40 -0.93 -14.14 10.61
CA GLY A 40 -0.08 -13.98 9.43
C GLY A 40 -0.04 -12.53 8.98
N VAL A 41 1.14 -12.01 8.65
CA VAL A 41 1.32 -10.69 8.03
C VAL A 41 1.83 -10.86 6.62
N VAL A 42 1.07 -10.37 5.66
CA VAL A 42 1.36 -10.56 4.24
C VAL A 42 1.39 -9.24 3.49
N THR A 43 2.31 -9.14 2.54
CA THR A 43 2.41 -7.97 1.65
C THR A 43 3.00 -8.39 0.30
N PRO A 44 2.67 -7.73 -0.81
CA PRO A 44 3.23 -8.10 -2.11
C PRO A 44 4.70 -7.69 -2.27
N TYR A 45 5.21 -6.80 -1.41
CA TYR A 45 6.50 -6.15 -1.63
C TYR A 45 7.54 -6.60 -0.60
N MET A 46 8.67 -7.15 -1.07
CA MET A 46 9.77 -7.60 -0.20
C MET A 46 10.37 -6.49 0.67
N ALA A 47 10.38 -5.24 0.18
CA ALA A 47 10.83 -4.12 0.98
C ALA A 47 9.91 -3.86 2.17
N GLN A 48 8.59 -4.02 1.99
CA GLN A 48 7.62 -3.96 3.07
C GLN A 48 7.80 -5.12 4.06
N VAL A 49 8.06 -6.35 3.59
CA VAL A 49 8.40 -7.50 4.46
C VAL A 49 9.61 -7.18 5.35
N ARG A 50 10.70 -6.66 4.76
CA ARG A 50 11.91 -6.29 5.51
C ARG A 50 11.63 -5.19 6.52
N LEU A 51 10.84 -4.17 6.15
CA LEU A 51 10.46 -3.09 7.05
C LEU A 51 9.62 -3.61 8.22
N LEU A 52 8.59 -4.43 7.94
CA LEU A 52 7.74 -5.06 8.95
C LEU A 52 8.55 -5.90 9.94
N LYS A 53 9.47 -6.75 9.46
CA LYS A 53 10.32 -7.58 10.34
C LYS A 53 11.19 -6.73 11.27
N ARG A 54 11.83 -5.68 10.76
CA ARG A 54 12.65 -4.76 11.57
C ARG A 54 11.80 -4.02 12.60
N SER A 55 10.68 -3.44 12.16
CA SER A 55 9.78 -2.69 13.05
C SER A 55 9.14 -3.58 14.11
N TRP A 56 8.77 -4.82 13.77
CA TRP A 56 8.28 -5.82 14.73
C TRP A 56 9.33 -6.15 15.78
N HIS A 57 10.56 -6.44 15.38
CA HIS A 57 11.65 -6.73 16.31
C HIS A 57 11.89 -5.57 17.30
N SER A 58 11.94 -4.33 16.81
CA SER A 58 12.07 -3.14 17.66
C SER A 58 10.88 -2.95 18.60
N LEU A 59 9.67 -3.27 18.15
CA LEU A 59 8.46 -3.16 18.97
C LEU A 59 8.43 -4.22 20.08
N CYS A 60 8.79 -5.47 19.79
CA CYS A 60 8.85 -6.54 20.79
C CYS A 60 9.80 -6.21 21.94
N ALA A 61 10.95 -5.59 21.64
CA ALA A 61 11.88 -5.14 22.66
C ALA A 61 11.28 -4.04 23.55
N ARG A 62 10.48 -3.12 22.99
CA ARG A 62 9.80 -2.05 23.75
C ARG A 62 8.62 -2.53 24.57
N GLU A 63 7.88 -3.52 24.05
CA GLU A 63 6.68 -4.08 24.67
C GLU A 63 6.98 -5.24 25.63
N ASN A 64 8.24 -5.60 25.81
CA ASN A 64 8.71 -6.72 26.63
C ASN A 64 8.00 -8.05 26.28
N LEU A 65 7.77 -8.28 24.98
CA LEU A 65 7.20 -9.51 24.47
C LEU A 65 8.24 -10.64 24.54
N ASP A 66 7.79 -11.85 24.86
CA ASP A 66 8.65 -13.04 24.79
C ASP A 66 9.19 -13.20 23.36
N GLN A 67 10.52 -13.24 23.24
CA GLN A 67 11.20 -13.33 21.97
C GLN A 67 10.98 -14.69 21.29
N ALA A 68 10.74 -15.75 22.06
CA ALA A 68 10.38 -17.04 21.48
C ALA A 68 9.01 -16.95 20.82
N GLU A 69 8.01 -16.42 21.53
CA GLU A 69 6.66 -16.24 21.01
C GLU A 69 6.62 -15.24 19.84
N ALA A 70 7.35 -14.13 19.92
CA ALA A 70 7.38 -13.11 18.87
C ALA A 70 7.94 -13.62 17.53
N ARG A 71 8.82 -14.63 17.56
CA ARG A 71 9.37 -15.28 16.36
C ARG A 71 8.36 -16.19 15.66
N GLU A 72 7.28 -16.58 16.33
CA GLU A 72 6.21 -17.39 15.74
C GLU A 72 5.31 -16.56 14.79
N LEU A 73 5.40 -15.22 14.82
CA LEU A 73 4.70 -14.36 13.86
C LEU A 73 5.23 -14.57 12.45
N GLU A 74 4.36 -14.98 11.55
CA GLU A 74 4.73 -15.21 10.15
C GLU A 74 4.60 -13.92 9.35
N ILE A 75 5.74 -13.36 8.92
CA ILE A 75 5.79 -12.17 8.05
C ILE A 75 6.45 -12.58 6.73
N ALA A 76 5.69 -12.58 5.63
CA ALA A 76 6.19 -13.00 4.32
C ALA A 76 5.55 -12.20 3.17
N SER A 77 6.12 -12.36 1.98
CA SER A 77 5.45 -11.91 0.77
C SER A 77 4.29 -12.84 0.40
N VAL A 78 3.45 -12.46 -0.55
CA VAL A 78 2.41 -13.34 -1.09
C VAL A 78 3.00 -14.66 -1.60
N ASP A 79 4.15 -14.64 -2.29
CA ASP A 79 4.78 -15.83 -2.86
C ASP A 79 5.50 -16.70 -1.85
N ASN A 80 6.04 -16.08 -0.79
CA ASN A 80 6.78 -16.76 0.26
C ASN A 80 5.90 -17.10 1.47
N PHE A 81 4.61 -16.76 1.43
CA PHE A 81 3.65 -17.20 2.44
C PHE A 81 3.35 -18.67 2.21
N GLN A 82 4.24 -19.51 2.74
CA GLN A 82 4.10 -20.97 2.75
C GLN A 82 3.09 -21.44 3.80
N GLY A 83 2.60 -20.51 4.63
CA GLY A 83 1.75 -20.73 5.78
C GLY A 83 0.50 -21.56 5.50
N ARG A 84 0.22 -22.45 6.46
CA ARG A 84 -1.09 -23.07 6.68
C ARG A 84 -2.10 -21.96 7.05
N GLU A 85 -3.34 -22.35 7.29
CA GLU A 85 -4.36 -21.41 7.75
C GLU A 85 -3.95 -20.68 9.03
N LYS A 86 -4.30 -19.39 9.11
CA LYS A 86 -4.09 -18.52 10.27
C LYS A 86 -5.44 -18.03 10.77
N GLU A 87 -5.55 -17.78 12.06
CA GLU A 87 -6.78 -17.24 12.64
C GLU A 87 -7.04 -15.81 12.15
N LEU A 88 -5.98 -15.01 12.02
CA LEU A 88 -6.04 -13.64 11.53
C LEU A 88 -4.96 -13.39 10.48
N ILE A 89 -5.34 -12.79 9.36
CA ILE A 89 -4.38 -12.29 8.36
C ILE A 89 -4.41 -10.76 8.34
N LEU A 90 -3.22 -10.15 8.44
CA LEU A 90 -3.01 -8.72 8.25
C LEU A 90 -2.33 -8.51 6.90
N PHE A 91 -3.02 -7.87 5.97
CA PHE A 91 -2.51 -7.64 4.62
C PHE A 91 -2.16 -6.16 4.40
N SER A 92 -0.93 -5.86 3.99
CA SER A 92 -0.50 -4.50 3.62
C SER A 92 -0.35 -4.38 2.10
N ALA A 93 -1.20 -3.56 1.50
CA ALA A 93 -1.23 -3.30 0.06
C ALA A 93 -0.11 -2.36 -0.40
N VAL A 94 0.45 -1.51 0.48
CA VAL A 94 1.51 -0.51 0.24
C VAL A 94 1.13 0.61 -0.74
N ARG A 95 0.36 0.32 -1.79
CA ARG A 95 -0.12 1.30 -2.78
C ARG A 95 -1.62 1.16 -3.05
N SER A 96 -2.28 2.31 -3.11
CA SER A 96 -3.40 2.58 -4.02
C SER A 96 -2.92 3.50 -5.13
N ASN A 97 -3.05 3.14 -6.41
CA ASN A 97 -2.79 4.06 -7.52
C ASN A 97 -4.09 4.49 -8.21
N GLN A 98 -4.04 5.65 -8.86
CA GLN A 98 -5.17 6.37 -9.49
C GLN A 98 -5.99 5.56 -10.50
N ARG A 99 -5.39 4.53 -11.11
CA ARG A 99 -6.08 3.64 -12.06
C ARG A 99 -6.68 2.39 -11.42
N GLY A 100 -6.64 2.25 -10.10
CA GLY A 100 -7.00 1.00 -9.40
C GLY A 100 -6.07 -0.18 -9.70
N MET A 101 -5.00 0.03 -10.49
CA MET A 101 -4.06 -1.01 -10.90
C MET A 101 -3.04 -1.29 -9.81
N VAL A 102 -3.52 -1.91 -8.76
CA VAL A 102 -2.69 -2.54 -7.75
C VAL A 102 -1.58 -3.36 -8.45
N GLY A 103 -0.31 -3.02 -8.21
CA GLY A 103 0.82 -3.57 -8.99
C GLY A 103 1.02 -5.08 -8.83
N PHE A 104 0.35 -5.67 -7.85
CA PHE A 104 0.30 -7.10 -7.58
C PHE A 104 -0.95 -7.80 -8.15
N LEU A 105 -1.81 -7.10 -8.91
CA LEU A 105 -2.98 -7.71 -9.55
C LEU A 105 -2.63 -8.77 -10.58
N ARG A 106 -1.42 -8.72 -11.15
CA ARG A 106 -0.90 -9.82 -11.98
C ARG A 106 -0.96 -11.16 -11.23
N ASP A 107 -0.81 -11.15 -9.91
CA ASP A 107 -0.85 -12.32 -9.03
C ASP A 107 -2.14 -12.39 -8.17
N TRP A 108 -3.29 -11.98 -8.74
CA TRP A 108 -4.60 -12.12 -8.09
C TRP A 108 -4.87 -13.55 -7.59
N ARG A 109 -4.43 -14.58 -8.35
CA ARG A 109 -4.58 -15.98 -7.94
C ARG A 109 -3.83 -16.30 -6.64
N ARG A 110 -2.58 -15.85 -6.53
CA ARG A 110 -1.76 -16.07 -5.33
C ARG A 110 -2.29 -15.26 -4.15
N LEU A 111 -2.78 -14.05 -4.42
CA LEU A 111 -3.48 -13.25 -3.43
C LEU A 111 -4.73 -13.96 -2.89
N ASN A 112 -5.61 -14.48 -3.76
CA ASN A 112 -6.81 -15.20 -3.32
C ASN A 112 -6.48 -16.42 -2.48
N VAL A 113 -5.50 -17.22 -2.90
CA VAL A 113 -5.04 -18.38 -2.12
C VAL A 113 -4.62 -17.92 -0.72
N MET A 114 -3.84 -16.85 -0.62
CA MET A 114 -3.42 -16.31 0.68
C MET A 114 -4.59 -15.76 1.49
N LEU A 115 -5.50 -14.97 0.90
CA LEU A 115 -6.64 -14.37 1.60
C LEU A 115 -7.60 -15.44 2.14
N THR A 116 -7.79 -16.53 1.41
CA THR A 116 -8.60 -17.68 1.87
C THR A 116 -7.97 -18.49 3.00
N ARG A 117 -6.71 -18.21 3.40
CA ARG A 117 -6.08 -18.83 4.58
C ARG A 117 -6.50 -18.18 5.90
N ALA A 118 -7.26 -17.08 5.88
CA ALA A 118 -7.77 -16.43 7.08
C ALA A 118 -9.02 -17.16 7.61
N ARG A 119 -8.97 -17.71 8.83
CA ARG A 119 -10.09 -18.46 9.42
C ARG A 119 -11.12 -17.58 10.12
N ARG A 120 -10.69 -16.58 10.90
CA ARG A 120 -11.59 -15.71 11.68
C ARG A 120 -11.67 -14.30 11.16
N GLY A 121 -10.61 -13.80 10.54
CA GLY A 121 -10.63 -12.43 10.02
C GLY A 121 -9.46 -12.08 9.13
N LEU A 122 -9.70 -11.08 8.30
CA LEU A 122 -8.74 -10.44 7.42
C LEU A 122 -8.81 -8.93 7.66
N ILE A 123 -7.66 -8.29 7.89
CA ILE A 123 -7.57 -6.83 8.00
C ILE A 123 -6.65 -6.34 6.89
N VAL A 124 -7.14 -5.41 6.07
CA VAL A 124 -6.41 -4.84 4.95
C VAL A 124 -5.98 -3.42 5.28
N PHE A 125 -4.69 -3.15 5.08
CA PHE A 125 -4.07 -1.84 5.20
C PHE A 125 -3.72 -1.35 3.79
N GLY A 126 -4.14 -0.13 3.48
CA GLY A 126 -3.84 0.52 2.22
C GLY A 126 -4.10 2.02 2.30
N SER A 127 -3.52 2.77 1.38
CA SER A 127 -3.84 4.17 1.18
C SER A 127 -5.18 4.32 0.45
N PRO A 128 -5.96 5.39 0.73
CA PRO A 128 -7.06 5.76 -0.14
C PRO A 128 -6.50 6.26 -1.49
N PRO A 129 -7.23 6.05 -2.60
CA PRO A 129 -6.86 6.70 -3.85
C PRO A 129 -6.79 8.21 -3.63
N PRO A 130 -5.86 8.91 -4.30
CA PRO A 130 -5.85 10.37 -4.22
C PRO A 130 -7.20 10.92 -4.70
N PRO A 131 -7.64 12.07 -4.17
CA PRO A 131 -8.90 12.67 -4.58
C PRO A 131 -8.92 12.88 -6.10
N PRO A 132 -10.10 12.81 -6.75
CA PRO A 132 -10.21 13.11 -8.16
C PRO A 132 -9.66 14.52 -8.44
N PRO A 133 -9.10 14.77 -9.64
CA PRO A 133 -8.64 16.11 -10.00
C PRO A 133 -9.80 17.09 -9.81
N SER A 134 -9.58 18.14 -9.03
CA SER A 134 -10.61 19.12 -8.73
C SER A 134 -11.12 19.76 -10.03
N PRO A 135 -12.44 19.80 -10.29
CA PRO A 135 -12.98 20.46 -11.48
C PRO A 135 -12.73 21.97 -11.51
N PHE A 136 -12.28 22.56 -10.40
CA PHE A 136 -12.02 23.99 -10.23
C PHE A 136 -10.59 24.45 -10.56
N LEU A 137 -9.70 23.54 -10.96
CA LEU A 137 -8.35 23.87 -11.44
C LEU A 137 -8.28 23.82 -12.98
N LEU A 138 -9.32 24.31 -13.64
CA LEU A 138 -9.18 24.69 -15.04
C LEU A 138 -8.25 25.91 -15.09
N PRO A 139 -7.23 25.93 -15.97
CA PRO A 139 -6.46 27.14 -16.18
C PRO A 139 -7.43 28.28 -16.55
N PRO A 140 -7.19 29.51 -16.08
CA PRO A 140 -8.05 30.64 -16.44
C PRO A 140 -8.19 30.69 -17.97
N PRO A 141 -9.40 30.94 -18.50
CA PRO A 141 -9.58 31.04 -19.94
C PRO A 141 -8.58 32.06 -20.49
N PRO A 142 -7.94 31.79 -21.64
CA PRO A 142 -6.99 32.73 -22.20
C PRO A 142 -7.68 34.08 -22.32
N SER A 143 -7.13 35.08 -21.64
CA SER A 143 -7.61 36.45 -21.76
C SER A 143 -7.55 36.78 -23.25
N LYS A 144 -8.72 37.03 -23.84
CA LYS A 144 -8.78 37.58 -25.19
C LYS A 144 -7.99 38.89 -25.12
N LEU A 145 -6.75 38.89 -25.59
CA LEU A 145 -6.09 40.11 -26.03
C LEU A 145 -6.98 40.62 -27.17
N CYS A 146 -7.87 41.54 -26.79
CA CYS A 146 -8.71 42.28 -27.70
C CYS A 146 -7.75 42.99 -28.66
N SER A 147 -7.65 42.47 -29.88
CA SER A 147 -7.07 43.15 -31.01
C SER A 147 -7.84 44.45 -31.20
N ARG A 148 -7.27 45.52 -30.63
CA ARG A 148 -7.78 46.88 -30.78
C ARG A 148 -7.33 47.36 -32.16
N ASP A 149 -7.99 46.83 -33.18
CA ASP A 149 -8.03 47.46 -34.49
C ASP A 149 -9.02 48.61 -34.40
N ARG A 150 -8.52 49.84 -34.42
CA ARG A 150 -9.34 51.04 -34.63
C ARG A 150 -8.57 51.99 -35.54
N ARG A 151 -8.82 51.84 -36.84
CA ARG A 151 -8.64 52.86 -37.88
C ARG A 151 -9.27 54.18 -37.43
N THR A 152 -8.58 55.28 -37.71
CA THR A 152 -9.06 56.57 -38.27
C THR A 152 -7.81 57.44 -38.53
N SER A 153 -7.30 57.53 -39.77
CA SER A 153 -7.58 58.56 -40.78
C SER A 153 -7.06 59.98 -40.46
N SER A 154 -6.06 60.46 -41.22
CA SER A 154 -6.02 61.85 -41.67
C SER A 154 -5.22 61.98 -42.97
N CYS A 155 -5.82 62.67 -43.94
CA CYS A 155 -5.29 63.15 -45.20
C CYS A 155 -4.51 64.46 -45.03
N GLY A 156 -3.69 64.81 -46.02
CA GLY A 156 -3.14 66.17 -46.27
C GLY A 156 -1.61 66.15 -46.39
N SER A 157 -0.99 66.03 -47.58
CA SER A 157 -0.87 66.97 -48.71
C SER A 157 0.20 68.06 -48.52
N SER A 158 1.16 68.05 -49.46
CA SER A 158 2.27 68.99 -49.75
C SER A 158 3.63 68.66 -49.16
#